data_AF-A0A1M7EFK5-F1
#
_entry.id   AF-A0A1M7EFK5-F1
#
_cell.length_a   1.000
_cell.length_b   1.000
_cell.length_c   1.000
_cell.angle_alpha   90.00
_cell.angle_beta   90.00
_cell.angle_gamma   90.00
#
_symmetry.space_group_name_H-M   'P 1'
#
loop_
_entity.id
_entity.type
_entity.pdbx_description
1 polymer ?
#
loop_
_entity_poly.entity_id
_entity_poly.type
_entity_poly.pdbx_seq_one_letter_code
_entity_poly.pdbx_strand_id
1 'polypeptide(L)' 'MKKLTKKDLKQIKGGYYYTYPDKNGNCFPGWYLCPAKICLLDHPDNPIRPEDPFCQRT' A
#
# COMPACT_ATOMS: atom_id res chain seq x y z
N MET A 1 -0.69 10.25 -14.80
CA MET A 1 -0.28 9.35 -13.70
C MET A 1 0.41 8.12 -14.30
N LYS A 2 1.59 7.73 -13.80
CA LYS A 2 2.32 6.55 -14.31
C LYS A 2 1.58 5.29 -13.85
N LYS A 3 1.35 4.32 -14.74
CA LYS A 3 0.76 3.03 -14.36
C LYS A 3 1.82 2.21 -13.61
N LEU A 4 1.51 1.75 -12.40
CA LEU A 4 2.38 0.84 -11.65
C LEU A 4 2.51 -0.48 -12.40
N THR A 5 3.74 -0.94 -12.58
CA THR A 5 4.02 -2.30 -13.07
C THR A 5 4.33 -3.22 -11.91
N LYS A 6 4.23 -4.55 -12.10
CA LYS A 6 4.62 -5.52 -11.07
C LYS A 6 6.04 -5.32 -10.53
N LYS A 7 6.95 -4.70 -11.31
CA LYS A 7 8.32 -4.38 -10.88
C LYS A 7 8.38 -3.21 -9.89
N ASP A 8 7.40 -2.30 -9.96
CA ASP A 8 7.29 -1.17 -9.04
C ASP A 8 6.62 -1.57 -7.71
N LEU A 9 5.99 -2.76 -7.67
CA LEU A 9 5.32 -3.30 -6.50
C LEU A 9 6.30 -4.13 -5.69
N LYS A 10 6.31 -3.88 -4.38
CA LYS A 10 7.01 -4.73 -3.43
C LYS A 10 5.98 -5.58 -2.70
N GLN A 11 6.27 -6.86 -2.49
CA GLN A 11 5.39 -7.75 -1.75
C GLN A 11 5.88 -7.89 -0.31
N ILE A 12 4.97 -7.81 0.64
CA ILE A 12 5.24 -8.06 2.05
C ILE A 12 4.91 -9.52 2.34
N LYS A 13 5.66 -10.15 3.24
CA LYS A 13 5.25 -11.42 3.87
C LYS A 13 3.84 -11.25 4.45
N GLY A 14 2.89 -12.08 4.01
CA GLY A 14 1.46 -11.93 4.31
C GLY A 14 0.60 -11.58 3.09
N GLY A 15 1.18 -11.40 1.90
CA GLY A 15 0.42 -11.31 0.65
C GLY A 15 0.06 -9.90 0.19
N TYR A 16 0.35 -8.88 1.00
CA TYR A 16 0.12 -7.48 0.63
C TYR A 16 1.12 -6.99 -0.41
N TYR A 17 0.63 -6.20 -1.37
CA TYR A 17 1.46 -5.39 -2.25
C TYR A 17 1.54 -3.97 -1.70
N TYR A 18 2.75 -3.42 -1.64
CA TYR A 18 2.97 -2.03 -1.28
C TYR A 18 3.79 -1.28 -2.33
N THR A 19 3.61 0.02 -2.35
CA THR A 19 4.45 0.98 -3.05
C THR A 19 4.67 2.20 -2.16
N TYR A 20 5.53 3.13 -2.58
CA TYR A 20 5.69 4.39 -1.87
C TYR A 20 4.74 5.45 -2.43
N PRO A 21 4.31 6.42 -1.60
CA PRO A 21 3.56 7.57 -2.07
C PRO A 21 4.33 8.34 -3.13
N ASP A 22 3.59 9.07 -3.96
CA ASP A 22 4.21 10.00 -4.89
C ASP A 22 4.86 11.19 -4.17
N LYS A 23 5.43 12.12 -4.94
CA LYS A 23 6.13 13.31 -4.42
C LYS A 23 5.23 14.22 -3.58
N ASN A 24 3.92 14.10 -3.71
CA ASN A 24 2.92 14.88 -2.98
C ASN A 24 2.39 14.12 -1.75
N GLY A 25 2.91 12.93 -1.47
CA GLY A 25 2.45 12.09 -0.36
C GLY A 25 1.17 11.32 -0.67
N ASN A 26 0.74 11.24 -1.94
CA ASN A 26 -0.50 10.57 -2.33
C ASN A 26 -0.25 9.16 -2.87
N CYS A 27 -1.20 8.27 -2.60
CA CYS A 27 -1.22 6.94 -3.17
C CYS A 27 -1.95 6.90 -4.52
N PHE A 28 -1.68 5.87 -5.31
CA PHE A 28 -2.42 5.62 -6.54
C PHE A 28 -3.90 5.27 -6.24
N PRO A 29 -4.83 5.50 -7.17
CA PRO A 29 -6.22 5.11 -6.98
C PRO A 29 -6.35 3.61 -6.65
N GLY A 30 -7.13 3.26 -5.63
CA GLY A 30 -7.27 1.89 -5.13
C GLY A 30 -6.18 1.44 -4.13
N TRP A 31 -5.29 2.35 -3.75
CA TRP A 31 -4.27 2.11 -2.73
C TRP A 31 -4.57 2.96 -1.49
N TYR A 32 -4.36 2.37 -0.32
CA TYR A 32 -4.58 3.01 0.96
C TYR A 32 -3.25 3.51 1.56
N LEU A 33 -3.23 4.76 2.01
CA LEU A 33 -2.05 5.36 2.65
C LEU A 33 -2.01 4.97 4.13
N CYS A 34 -1.03 4.17 4.50
CA CYS A 34 -0.82 3.77 5.89
C CYS A 34 0.18 4.68 6.63
N PRO A 35 0.11 4.79 7.98
CA PRO A 35 0.93 5.70 8.77
C PRO A 35 2.44 5.51 8.58
N ALA A 36 2.88 4.31 8.23
CA ALA A 36 4.26 4.00 7.86
C ALA A 36 4.74 4.69 6.56
N LYS A 37 3.94 5.60 5.97
CA LYS A 37 4.19 6.28 4.70
C LYS A 37 4.39 5.30 3.54
N ILE A 38 3.58 4.25 3.54
CA ILE A 38 3.49 3.30 2.42
C ILE A 38 2.06 3.26 1.91
N CYS A 39 1.94 3.01 0.61
CA CYS A 39 0.67 2.75 -0.04
C CYS A 39 0.47 1.25 -0.12
N LEU A 40 -0.59 0.73 0.47
CA LEU A 40 -0.96 -0.68 0.40
C LEU A 40 -2.10 -0.88 -0.59
N LEU A 41 -2.01 -1.90 -1.42
CA LEU A 41 -3.07 -2.25 -2.36
C LEU A 41 -4.18 -2.94 -1.58
N ASP A 42 -5.38 -2.36 -1.61
CA ASP A 42 -6.55 -3.04 -1.08
C ASP A 42 -7.00 -4.10 -2.09
N HIS A 43 -7.08 -5.35 -1.66
CA HIS A 43 -7.51 -6.46 -2.50
C HIS A 43 -8.63 -7.22 -1.78
N PRO A 44 -9.69 -7.65 -2.49
CA PRO A 44 -10.81 -8.37 -1.87
C PRO A 44 -10.39 -9.65 -1.12
N ASP A 45 -9.35 -10.33 -1.61
CA ASP A 45 -8.82 -11.54 -0.96
C ASP A 45 -7.93 -11.25 0.26
N ASN A 46 -7.43 -10.02 0.39
CA ASN A 46 -6.56 -9.60 1.48
C ASN A 46 -6.88 -8.15 1.87
N PRO A 47 -8.05 -7.92 2.49
CA PRO A 47 -8.52 -6.57 2.81
C PRO A 47 -7.58 -5.93 3.82
N ILE A 48 -7.30 -4.63 3.63
CA ILE A 48 -6.45 -3.89 4.56
C ILE A 48 -7.18 -3.75 5.89
N ARG A 49 -6.53 -4.18 6.98
CA ARG A 49 -7.09 -4.15 8.32
C ARG A 49 -6.37 -3.10 9.19
N PRO A 50 -7.07 -2.44 10.12
CA PRO A 50 -6.44 -1.51 11.06
C PRO A 50 -5.32 -2.17 11.89
N GLU A 51 -5.40 -3.48 12.13
CA GLU A 51 -4.42 -4.24 12.88
C GLU A 51 -3.18 -4.60 12.04
N ASP A 52 -3.18 -4.37 10.72
CA ASP A 52 -2.00 -4.64 9.91
C ASP A 52 -0.81 -3.80 10.40
N PRO A 53 0.37 -4.39 10.62
CA PRO A 53 1.52 -3.70 11.23
C PRO A 53 1.91 -2.40 10.52
N PHE A 54 1.60 -2.31 9.23
CA PHE A 54 1.89 -1.15 8.40
C PHE A 54 0.88 -0.02 8.58
N CYS A 55 -0.35 -0.36 8.95
CA CYS A 55 -1.51 0.52 9.06
C CYS A 55 -1.86 0.85 10.53
N GLN A 56 -1.23 0.18 11.48
CA GLN A 56 -1.25 0.56 12.89
C GLN A 56 -0.68 1.98 13.04
N ARG A 57 -1.49 2.88 13.62
CA ARG A 57 -1.00 4.15 14.17
C ARG A 57 -0.28 3.81 15.48
N THR A 58 1.05 3.83 15.46
CA THR A 58 1.86 3.96 16.68
C THR A 58 1.64 5.31 17.33
#